data_AF-A0A2S9J052-F1
#
_entry.id   AF-A0A2S9J052-F1
#
_cell.length_a   1.000
_cell.length_b   1.000
_cell.length_c   1.000
_cell.angle_alpha   90.00
_cell.angle_beta   90.00
_cell.angle_gamma   90.00
#
_symmetry.space_group_name_H-M   'P 1'
#
loop_
_entity.id
_entity.type
_entity.pdbx_description
1 polymer ?
#
loop_
_entity_poly.entity_id
_entity_poly.type
_entity_poly.pdbx_seq_one_letter_code
_entity_poly.pdbx_strand_id
1 'polypeptide(L)'
;MSQEIWEEFIKKYPQANSGKLSIEQINVLMAKYLEKRNASAVDDFDGLSPHQMHLLLHYPLAEDSPLKWVAPHYESDLDAIPLLALSDMLLAEIQKAGELRLTAKGNLPVAVCTLLVKKNLIDWKYMKYVKILSEDNIPYIWPIKEYLTTEGLIKKRNNKLSVTKKGEKYPKLGHSERLLQLLSFFTARFNWQNLYGIEDDGEIGSMGWAFSLYLFRKYGHETKNAQFYADKWTRAFHTQYWSERNNPAYKAIISDIRYAYEHRFFGCFAKWFGLAEVEEIQIPKQMISLMEVKKSETLDKCFGMR
;
A
#
# COMPACT_ATOMS: atom_id res chain seq x y z
N MET A 1 -16.24 -12.00 -17.88
CA MET A 1 -15.11 -12.92 -17.68
C MET A 1 -15.32 -14.34 -18.21
N SER A 2 -16.17 -15.21 -17.62
CA SER A 2 -16.30 -16.61 -18.10
C SER A 2 -16.83 -16.74 -19.53
N GLN A 3 -17.78 -15.88 -19.91
CA GLN A 3 -18.36 -15.85 -21.25
C GLN A 3 -17.39 -15.30 -22.31
N GLU A 4 -16.67 -14.22 -22.02
CA GLU A 4 -15.66 -13.65 -22.93
C GLU A 4 -14.51 -14.62 -23.20
N ILE A 5 -14.02 -15.31 -22.14
CA ILE A 5 -12.98 -16.34 -22.27
C ILE A 5 -13.46 -17.47 -23.18
N TRP A 6 -14.72 -17.88 -23.03
CA TRP A 6 -15.31 -18.91 -23.89
C TRP A 6 -15.44 -18.44 -25.34
N GLU A 7 -15.92 -17.22 -25.57
CA GLU A 7 -16.05 -16.65 -26.92
C GLU A 7 -14.70 -16.51 -27.63
N GLU A 8 -13.66 -16.02 -26.94
CA GLU A 8 -12.30 -15.98 -27.47
C GLU A 8 -11.72 -17.37 -27.73
N PHE A 9 -11.98 -18.32 -26.82
CA PHE A 9 -11.56 -19.70 -26.99
C PHE A 9 -12.18 -20.33 -28.25
N ILE A 10 -13.48 -20.17 -28.45
CA ILE A 10 -14.17 -20.67 -29.64
C ILE A 10 -13.70 -19.95 -30.91
N LYS A 11 -13.41 -18.64 -30.85
CA LYS A 11 -12.82 -17.91 -31.98
C LYS A 11 -11.47 -18.49 -32.40
N LYS A 12 -10.66 -18.93 -31.43
CA LYS A 12 -9.33 -19.51 -31.67
C LYS A 12 -9.36 -21.00 -32.00
N TYR A 13 -10.34 -21.73 -31.47
CA TYR A 13 -10.57 -23.16 -31.70
C TYR A 13 -12.02 -23.41 -32.15
N PRO A 14 -12.41 -23.02 -33.38
CA PRO A 14 -13.80 -23.18 -33.86
C PRO A 14 -14.30 -24.62 -33.81
N GLN A 15 -13.39 -25.60 -33.92
CA GLN A 15 -13.69 -27.02 -33.80
C GLN A 15 -14.29 -27.41 -32.45
N ALA A 16 -14.03 -26.65 -31.38
CA ALA A 16 -14.59 -26.90 -30.06
C ALA A 16 -16.12 -26.65 -30.00
N ASN A 17 -16.68 -25.86 -30.92
CA ASN A 17 -18.12 -25.64 -31.04
C ASN A 17 -18.77 -26.48 -32.17
N SER A 18 -17.98 -27.32 -32.86
CA SER A 18 -18.45 -28.07 -34.02
C SER A 18 -19.06 -29.44 -33.70
N GLY A 19 -19.04 -29.85 -32.43
CA GLY A 19 -19.43 -31.20 -31.98
C GLY A 19 -18.45 -32.31 -32.36
N LYS A 20 -17.34 -31.99 -33.04
CA LYS A 20 -16.33 -32.97 -33.52
C LYS A 20 -15.33 -33.41 -32.45
N LEU A 21 -15.29 -32.74 -31.31
CA LEU A 21 -14.38 -33.04 -30.21
C LEU A 21 -15.17 -33.58 -29.02
N SER A 22 -14.62 -34.58 -28.33
CA SER A 22 -15.11 -34.99 -27.02
C SER A 22 -14.89 -33.89 -25.98
N ILE A 23 -15.65 -33.95 -24.89
CA ILE A 23 -15.51 -33.04 -23.75
C ILE A 23 -14.07 -33.06 -23.21
N GLU A 24 -13.44 -34.23 -23.15
CA GLU A 24 -12.07 -34.37 -22.68
C GLU A 24 -11.05 -33.68 -23.59
N GLN A 25 -11.22 -33.77 -24.91
CA GLN A 25 -10.40 -33.03 -25.87
C GLN A 25 -10.62 -31.52 -25.77
N ILE A 26 -11.86 -31.07 -25.54
CA ILE A 26 -12.18 -29.65 -25.32
C ILE A 26 -11.50 -29.15 -24.04
N ASN A 27 -11.54 -29.93 -22.96
CA ASN A 27 -10.90 -29.59 -21.68
C ASN A 27 -9.37 -29.45 -21.84
N VAL A 28 -8.71 -30.36 -22.57
CA VAL A 28 -7.27 -30.26 -22.85
C VAL A 28 -6.94 -29.01 -23.67
N LEU A 29 -7.74 -28.67 -24.68
CA LEU A 29 -7.55 -27.45 -25.47
C LEU A 29 -7.79 -26.19 -24.64
N MET A 30 -8.82 -26.18 -23.80
CA MET A 30 -9.13 -25.08 -22.90
C MET A 30 -8.00 -24.86 -21.89
N ALA A 31 -7.47 -25.93 -21.29
CA ALA A 31 -6.33 -25.84 -20.37
C ALA A 31 -5.11 -25.19 -21.05
N LYS A 32 -4.74 -25.64 -22.25
CA LYS A 32 -3.63 -25.05 -23.03
C LYS A 32 -3.90 -23.59 -23.43
N TYR A 33 -5.15 -23.27 -23.76
CA TYR A 33 -5.55 -21.90 -24.07
C TYR A 33 -5.39 -20.98 -22.86
N LEU A 34 -5.91 -21.39 -21.70
CA LEU A 34 -5.83 -20.64 -20.45
C LEU A 34 -4.38 -20.48 -20.00
N GLU A 35 -3.56 -21.52 -20.10
CA GLU A 35 -2.12 -21.45 -19.80
C GLU A 35 -1.43 -20.38 -20.65
N LYS A 36 -1.64 -20.41 -21.97
CA LYS A 36 -1.05 -19.40 -22.87
C LYS A 36 -1.58 -17.99 -22.59
N ARG A 37 -2.88 -17.85 -22.34
CA ARG A 37 -3.50 -16.55 -22.01
C ARG A 37 -2.93 -15.99 -20.72
N ASN A 38 -2.83 -16.83 -19.68
CA ASN A 38 -2.36 -16.43 -18.36
C ASN A 38 -0.87 -16.09 -18.33
N ALA A 39 -0.09 -16.52 -19.34
CA ALA A 39 1.32 -16.18 -19.53
C ALA A 39 1.55 -15.01 -20.51
N SER A 40 0.51 -14.51 -21.18
CA SER A 40 0.64 -13.42 -22.16
C SER A 40 0.58 -12.06 -21.48
N ALA A 41 1.42 -11.12 -21.94
CA ALA A 41 1.43 -9.74 -21.46
C ALA A 41 0.09 -9.02 -21.72
N VAL A 42 -0.34 -8.20 -20.78
CA VAL A 42 -1.55 -7.36 -20.88
C VAL A 42 -1.16 -5.90 -20.70
N ASP A 43 -1.53 -5.05 -21.66
CA ASP A 43 -1.17 -3.62 -21.68
C ASP A 43 -1.71 -2.87 -20.45
N ASP A 44 -2.95 -3.16 -20.04
CA ASP A 44 -3.56 -2.57 -18.84
C ASP A 44 -2.89 -3.02 -17.53
N PHE A 45 -2.16 -4.14 -17.55
CA PHE A 45 -1.30 -4.60 -16.44
C PHE A 45 0.15 -4.18 -16.62
N ASP A 46 0.40 -3.18 -17.46
CA ASP A 46 1.73 -2.64 -17.73
C ASP A 46 2.72 -3.68 -18.28
N GLY A 47 2.18 -4.62 -19.08
CA GLY A 47 2.91 -5.73 -19.68
C GLY A 47 3.02 -6.98 -18.80
N LEU A 48 2.48 -6.96 -17.57
CA LEU A 48 2.38 -8.17 -16.77
C LEU A 48 1.33 -9.12 -17.36
N SER A 49 1.57 -10.41 -17.18
CA SER A 49 0.59 -11.44 -17.49
C SER A 49 -0.47 -11.58 -16.37
N PRO A 50 -1.65 -12.14 -16.66
CA PRO A 50 -2.66 -12.41 -15.63
C PRO A 50 -2.12 -13.24 -14.46
N HIS A 51 -1.21 -14.19 -14.73
CA HIS A 51 -0.56 -14.97 -13.67
C HIS A 51 0.32 -14.11 -12.77
N GLN A 52 1.12 -13.21 -13.35
CA GLN A 52 1.96 -12.29 -12.58
C GLN A 52 1.14 -11.28 -11.76
N MET A 53 0.05 -10.75 -12.33
CA MET A 53 -0.86 -9.88 -11.58
C MET A 53 -1.52 -10.64 -10.42
N HIS A 54 -1.94 -11.89 -10.64
CA HIS A 54 -2.47 -12.74 -9.58
C HIS A 54 -1.47 -12.92 -8.44
N LEU A 55 -0.18 -13.15 -8.74
CA LEU A 55 0.87 -13.22 -7.72
C LEU A 55 1.00 -11.90 -6.95
N LEU A 56 1.00 -10.75 -7.62
CA LEU A 56 1.07 -9.44 -6.94
C LEU A 56 -0.14 -9.17 -6.02
N LEU A 57 -1.31 -9.70 -6.35
CA LEU A 57 -2.53 -9.48 -5.56
C LEU A 57 -2.64 -10.40 -4.35
N HIS A 58 -2.29 -11.68 -4.51
CA HIS A 58 -2.57 -12.70 -3.50
C HIS A 58 -1.32 -13.22 -2.80
N TYR A 59 -0.16 -13.13 -3.47
CA TYR A 59 1.11 -13.64 -2.98
C TYR A 59 2.25 -12.62 -3.22
N PRO A 60 2.06 -11.35 -2.83
CA PRO A 60 2.90 -10.23 -3.29
C PRO A 60 4.39 -10.38 -3.00
N LEU A 61 4.74 -11.11 -1.94
CA LEU A 61 6.12 -11.32 -1.50
C LEU A 61 6.61 -12.76 -1.67
N ALA A 62 5.88 -13.60 -2.43
CA ALA A 62 6.31 -14.95 -2.77
C ALA A 62 7.53 -14.93 -3.71
N GLU A 63 8.26 -16.04 -3.75
CA GLU A 63 9.52 -16.16 -4.52
C GLU A 63 9.35 -15.94 -6.04
N ASP A 64 8.18 -16.31 -6.56
CA ASP A 64 7.78 -16.18 -7.96
C ASP A 64 7.08 -14.85 -8.28
N SER A 65 6.74 -14.04 -7.27
CA SER A 65 6.14 -12.72 -7.46
C SER A 65 7.05 -11.80 -8.28
N PRO A 66 6.49 -10.98 -9.20
CA PRO A 66 7.24 -9.93 -9.90
C PRO A 66 7.94 -8.94 -8.96
N LEU A 67 7.37 -8.72 -7.76
CA LEU A 67 7.96 -7.90 -6.71
C LEU A 67 8.54 -8.82 -5.64
N LYS A 68 9.85 -8.73 -5.38
CA LYS A 68 10.53 -9.60 -4.42
C LYS A 68 10.88 -8.87 -3.14
N TRP A 69 10.62 -9.48 -1.99
CA TRP A 69 11.21 -9.02 -0.73
C TRP A 69 12.71 -9.36 -0.70
N VAL A 70 13.57 -8.35 -0.64
CA VAL A 70 15.04 -8.54 -0.64
C VAL A 70 15.61 -8.54 0.77
N ALA A 71 14.85 -8.05 1.76
CA ALA A 71 15.27 -7.78 3.13
C ALA A 71 16.50 -6.85 3.18
N PRO A 72 16.39 -5.65 3.76
CA PRO A 72 17.56 -4.80 3.97
C PRO A 72 18.61 -5.54 4.82
N HIS A 73 19.88 -5.40 4.45
CA HIS A 73 20.97 -6.21 5.00
C HIS A 73 21.60 -5.57 6.25
N TYR A 74 21.56 -4.23 6.36
CA TYR A 74 22.17 -3.49 7.46
C TYR A 74 21.14 -2.74 8.31
N GLU A 75 21.40 -2.60 9.61
CA GLU A 75 20.53 -1.83 10.51
C GLU A 75 20.42 -0.36 10.08
N SER A 76 21.51 0.23 9.60
CA SER A 76 21.54 1.61 9.08
C SER A 76 20.64 1.83 7.87
N ASP A 77 20.34 0.78 7.10
CA ASP A 77 19.39 0.87 5.97
C ASP A 77 17.95 1.04 6.45
N LEU A 78 17.69 0.67 7.70
CA LEU A 78 16.36 0.58 8.30
C LEU A 78 16.08 1.75 9.24
N ASP A 79 17.12 2.43 9.74
CA ASP A 79 17.01 3.71 10.45
C ASP A 79 16.29 4.78 9.61
N ALA A 80 16.35 4.65 8.29
CA ALA A 80 15.68 5.51 7.34
C ALA A 80 14.17 5.26 7.22
N ILE A 81 13.61 4.20 7.82
CA ILE A 81 12.18 3.85 7.72
C ILE A 81 11.39 4.52 8.83
N PRO A 82 10.64 5.60 8.54
CA PRO A 82 10.06 6.44 9.57
C PRO A 82 9.04 5.71 10.45
N LEU A 83 8.12 4.96 9.86
CA LEU A 83 7.04 4.30 10.60
C LEU A 83 7.57 3.21 11.55
N LEU A 84 8.63 2.49 11.16
CA LEU A 84 9.27 1.49 12.01
C LEU A 84 9.95 2.15 13.21
N ALA A 85 10.76 3.18 12.97
CA ALA A 85 11.45 3.91 14.02
C ALA A 85 10.49 4.56 15.03
N LEU A 86 9.39 5.16 14.55
CA LEU A 86 8.36 5.73 15.40
C LEU A 86 7.56 4.66 16.18
N SER A 87 7.36 3.48 15.59
CA SER A 87 6.72 2.34 16.28
C SER A 87 7.58 1.80 17.42
N ASP A 88 8.88 1.58 17.16
CA ASP A 88 9.84 1.14 18.17
C ASP A 88 9.94 2.16 19.32
N MET A 89 9.90 3.46 18.98
CA MET A 89 9.90 4.54 19.97
C MET A 89 8.64 4.56 20.84
N LEU A 90 7.44 4.44 20.24
CA LEU A 90 6.20 4.39 21.03
C LEU A 90 6.19 3.17 21.96
N LEU A 91 6.64 2.02 21.48
CA LEU A 91 6.75 0.81 22.29
C LEU A 91 7.70 1.02 23.48
N ALA A 92 8.86 1.63 23.25
CA ALA A 92 9.83 1.95 24.30
C ALA A 92 9.28 2.92 25.34
N GLU A 93 8.53 3.95 24.93
CA GLU A 93 7.89 4.88 25.87
C GLU A 93 6.80 4.23 26.71
N ILE A 94 6.01 3.32 26.12
CA ILE A 94 5.01 2.54 26.88
C ILE A 94 5.72 1.61 27.87
N GLN A 95 6.82 0.96 27.46
CA GLN A 95 7.62 0.10 28.33
C GLN A 95 8.18 0.88 29.52
N LYS A 96 8.77 2.05 29.25
CA LYS A 96 9.37 2.93 30.26
C LYS A 96 8.34 3.42 31.27
N ALA A 97 7.12 3.72 30.83
CA ALA A 97 6.03 4.13 31.71
C ALA A 97 5.49 2.99 32.59
N GLY A 98 5.69 1.73 32.18
CA GLY A 98 5.07 0.54 32.78
C GLY A 98 3.57 0.47 32.48
N GLU A 99 2.82 1.51 32.88
CA GLU A 99 1.45 1.76 32.48
C GLU A 99 1.28 3.22 31.97
N LEU A 100 1.25 3.39 30.65
CA LEU A 100 1.01 4.70 30.04
C LEU A 100 -0.49 5.05 30.11
N ARG A 101 -0.86 6.05 30.91
CA ARG A 101 -2.24 6.56 30.98
C ARG A 101 -2.63 7.26 29.67
N LEU A 102 -3.78 6.90 29.12
CA LEU A 102 -4.37 7.55 27.95
C LEU A 102 -5.22 8.76 28.34
N THR A 103 -5.53 9.62 27.36
CA THR A 103 -6.52 10.69 27.53
C THR A 103 -7.92 10.10 27.77
N ALA A 104 -8.89 10.92 28.15
CA ALA A 104 -10.28 10.47 28.32
C ALA A 104 -10.88 9.82 27.06
N LYS A 105 -10.43 10.22 25.87
CA LYS A 105 -10.84 9.63 24.58
C LYS A 105 -10.13 8.31 24.24
N GLY A 106 -9.13 7.90 25.04
CA GLY A 106 -8.29 6.74 24.73
C GLY A 106 -7.15 7.05 23.76
N ASN A 107 -6.83 8.33 23.55
CA ASN A 107 -5.69 8.76 22.74
C ASN A 107 -4.41 8.79 23.55
N LEU A 108 -3.27 8.72 22.87
CA LEU A 108 -1.97 8.98 23.47
C LEU A 108 -1.92 10.39 24.07
N PRO A 109 -1.25 10.58 25.22
CA PRO A 109 -1.00 11.91 25.77
C PRO A 109 -0.25 12.80 24.78
N VAL A 110 -0.59 14.10 24.74
CA VAL A 110 0.08 15.09 23.88
C VAL A 110 1.61 15.08 24.04
N ALA A 111 2.10 14.81 25.26
CA ALA A 111 3.54 14.70 25.51
C ALA A 111 4.20 13.57 24.71
N VAL A 112 3.55 12.41 24.61
CA VAL A 112 4.02 11.25 23.82
C VAL A 112 3.93 11.57 22.33
N CYS A 113 2.82 12.13 21.87
CA CYS A 113 2.69 12.56 20.48
C CYS A 113 3.76 13.58 20.08
N THR A 114 4.02 14.56 20.95
CA THR A 114 5.05 15.58 20.75
C THR A 114 6.44 14.96 20.66
N LEU A 115 6.75 13.96 21.49
CA LEU A 115 8.02 13.24 21.44
C LEU A 115 8.22 12.57 20.07
N LEU A 116 7.19 11.85 19.57
CA LEU A 116 7.24 11.18 18.26
C LEU A 116 7.42 12.19 17.13
N VAL A 117 6.62 13.26 17.10
CA VAL A 117 6.67 14.29 16.04
C VAL A 117 8.01 15.03 16.03
N LYS A 118 8.60 15.32 17.20
CA LYS A 118 9.88 16.03 17.31
C LYS A 118 11.05 15.32 16.66
N LYS A 119 10.92 14.02 16.36
CA LYS A 119 11.94 13.27 15.60
C LYS A 119 11.98 13.68 14.13
N ASN A 120 10.92 14.30 13.63
CA ASN A 120 10.84 14.87 12.29
C ASN A 120 11.18 13.86 11.17
N LEU A 121 10.79 12.59 11.36
CA LEU A 121 11.05 11.51 10.41
C LEU A 121 10.02 11.48 9.27
N ILE A 122 8.83 12.05 9.49
CA ILE A 122 7.78 12.17 8.48
C ILE A 122 7.43 13.64 8.35
N ASP A 123 7.79 14.24 7.23
CA ASP A 123 7.30 15.57 6.86
C ASP A 123 5.83 15.49 6.44
N TRP A 124 5.04 16.47 6.86
CA TRP A 124 3.63 16.56 6.50
C TRP A 124 3.26 18.02 6.29
N LYS A 125 2.85 18.39 5.07
CA LYS A 125 2.64 19.80 4.69
C LYS A 125 1.64 20.55 5.56
N TYR A 126 0.70 19.83 6.18
CA TYR A 126 -0.32 20.41 7.04
C TYR A 126 0.15 20.61 8.49
N MET A 127 1.38 20.19 8.83
CA MET A 127 1.96 20.35 10.16
C MET A 127 1.92 21.81 10.64
N LYS A 128 2.13 22.79 9.74
CA LYS A 128 2.07 24.22 10.05
C LYS A 128 0.69 24.71 10.51
N TYR A 129 -0.38 23.95 10.23
CA TYR A 129 -1.75 24.26 10.66
C TYR A 129 -2.15 23.51 11.95
N VAL A 130 -1.30 22.62 12.44
CA VAL A 130 -1.58 21.84 13.66
C VAL A 130 -1.31 22.70 14.89
N LYS A 131 -2.36 23.01 15.64
CA LYS A 131 -2.27 23.77 16.90
C LYS A 131 -1.80 22.91 18.07
N ILE A 132 -2.16 21.62 18.08
CA ILE A 132 -1.87 20.68 19.16
C ILE A 132 -1.41 19.37 18.54
N LEU A 133 -0.20 18.94 18.88
CA LEU A 133 0.36 17.64 18.48
C LEU A 133 -0.34 16.52 19.26
N SER A 134 -1.54 16.18 18.81
CA SER A 134 -2.37 15.11 19.37
C SER A 134 -2.53 13.98 18.36
N GLU A 135 -2.92 12.81 18.84
CA GLU A 135 -3.14 11.64 17.97
C GLU A 135 -4.15 11.92 16.85
N ASP A 136 -5.24 12.65 17.14
CA ASP A 136 -6.28 12.98 16.15
C ASP A 136 -5.79 13.97 15.08
N ASN A 137 -4.76 14.76 15.39
CA ASN A 137 -4.26 15.82 14.49
C ASN A 137 -3.03 15.39 13.67
N ILE A 138 -2.42 14.24 13.98
CA ILE A 138 -1.19 13.76 13.33
C ILE A 138 -1.47 12.39 12.70
N PRO A 139 -1.53 12.30 11.37
CA PRO A 139 -2.15 11.16 10.68
C PRO A 139 -1.41 9.84 10.87
N TYR A 140 -0.09 9.87 11.11
CA TYR A 140 0.71 8.65 11.30
C TYR A 140 0.73 8.13 12.74
N ILE A 141 0.25 8.87 13.75
CA ILE A 141 0.33 8.42 15.15
C ILE A 141 -0.68 7.31 15.44
N TRP A 142 -1.93 7.47 15.01
CA TRP A 142 -2.96 6.46 15.22
C TRP A 142 -2.61 5.10 14.58
N PRO A 143 -2.16 5.03 13.30
CA PRO A 143 -1.70 3.78 12.68
C PRO A 143 -0.58 3.07 13.44
N ILE A 144 0.35 3.82 14.05
CA ILE A 144 1.42 3.24 14.88
C ILE A 144 0.82 2.58 16.14
N LYS A 145 -0.07 3.29 16.85
CA LYS A 145 -0.75 2.72 18.03
C LYS A 145 -1.57 1.48 17.66
N GLU A 146 -2.27 1.55 16.54
CA GLU A 146 -3.09 0.46 16.00
C GLU A 146 -2.24 -0.77 15.66
N TYR A 147 -1.09 -0.56 14.98
CA TYR A 147 -0.11 -1.62 14.71
C TYR A 147 0.31 -2.34 15.99
N LEU A 148 0.82 -1.59 16.98
CA LEU A 148 1.30 -2.19 18.23
C LEU A 148 0.18 -2.93 18.98
N THR A 149 -1.06 -2.42 18.90
CA THR A 149 -2.22 -3.01 19.58
C THR A 149 -2.69 -4.28 18.89
N THR A 150 -2.91 -4.23 17.58
CA THR A 150 -3.42 -5.35 16.78
C THR A 150 -2.42 -6.50 16.69
N GLU A 151 -1.12 -6.19 16.65
CA GLU A 151 -0.09 -7.22 16.76
C GLU A 151 0.12 -7.75 18.18
N GLY A 152 -0.63 -7.25 19.17
CA GLY A 152 -0.54 -7.69 20.56
C GLY A 152 0.80 -7.37 21.21
N LEU A 153 1.53 -6.37 20.72
CA LEU A 153 2.77 -5.87 21.32
C LEU A 153 2.47 -5.04 22.57
N ILE A 154 1.34 -4.33 22.55
CA ILE A 154 0.78 -3.62 23.70
C ILE A 154 -0.64 -4.09 23.99
N LYS A 155 -1.12 -3.83 25.19
CA LYS A 155 -2.51 -4.08 25.60
C LYS A 155 -3.09 -2.86 26.30
N LYS A 156 -4.38 -2.61 26.08
CA LYS A 156 -5.16 -1.57 26.77
C LYS A 156 -5.95 -2.18 27.94
N ARG A 157 -5.79 -1.65 29.15
CA ARG A 157 -6.61 -1.99 30.34
C ARG A 157 -6.85 -0.75 31.18
N ASN A 158 -8.07 -0.53 31.63
CA ASN A 158 -8.43 0.62 32.48
C ASN A 158 -7.95 1.97 31.92
N ASN A 159 -8.09 2.16 30.60
CA ASN A 159 -7.61 3.34 29.87
C ASN A 159 -6.10 3.63 30.02
N LYS A 160 -5.30 2.57 30.15
CA LYS A 160 -3.84 2.61 30.16
C LYS A 160 -3.29 1.59 29.15
N LEU A 161 -2.14 1.89 28.56
CA LEU A 161 -1.37 0.97 27.72
C LEU A 161 -0.22 0.37 28.53
N SER A 162 0.05 -0.91 28.33
CA SER A 162 1.22 -1.60 28.87
C SER A 162 1.77 -2.57 27.82
N VAL A 163 3.07 -2.83 27.85
CA VAL A 163 3.70 -3.78 26.94
C VAL A 163 3.34 -5.22 27.35
N THR A 164 3.16 -6.10 26.36
CA THR A 164 2.94 -7.53 26.59
C THR A 164 4.26 -8.30 26.61
N LYS A 165 4.24 -9.57 27.02
CA LYS A 165 5.42 -10.45 26.87
C LYS A 165 5.90 -10.57 25.42
N LYS A 166 5.00 -10.42 24.44
CA LYS A 166 5.35 -10.37 23.01
C LYS A 166 6.09 -9.06 22.70
N GLY A 167 5.54 -7.93 23.15
CA GLY A 167 6.17 -6.61 22.99
C GLY A 167 7.53 -6.47 23.68
N GLU A 168 7.75 -7.10 24.84
CA GLU A 168 9.06 -7.12 25.51
C GLU A 168 10.14 -7.86 24.70
N LYS A 169 9.73 -8.86 23.93
CA LYS A 169 10.63 -9.63 23.04
C LYS A 169 10.80 -9.00 21.68
N TYR A 170 9.87 -8.15 21.25
CA TYR A 170 9.82 -7.60 19.90
C TYR A 170 11.09 -6.82 19.51
N PRO A 171 11.69 -5.95 20.36
CA PRO A 171 12.96 -5.30 20.03
C PRO A 171 14.15 -6.25 19.81
N LYS A 172 14.04 -7.52 20.22
CA LYS A 172 15.08 -8.55 20.02
C LYS A 172 15.00 -9.24 18.66
N LEU A 173 13.90 -9.03 17.92
CA LEU A 173 13.78 -9.50 16.54
C LEU A 173 14.68 -8.68 15.63
N GLY A 174 15.14 -9.27 14.53
CA GLY A 174 15.90 -8.53 13.51
C GLY A 174 15.08 -7.38 12.92
N HIS A 175 15.72 -6.27 12.56
CA HIS A 175 15.02 -5.10 12.02
C HIS A 175 14.19 -5.45 10.77
N SER A 176 14.73 -6.30 9.88
CA SER A 176 14.01 -6.75 8.67
C SER A 176 12.78 -7.60 8.99
N GLU A 177 12.81 -8.37 10.08
CA GLU A 177 11.64 -9.12 10.56
C GLU A 177 10.57 -8.17 11.11
N ARG A 178 10.97 -7.18 11.92
CA ARG A 178 10.06 -6.15 12.45
C ARG A 178 9.43 -5.32 11.33
N LEU A 179 10.22 -4.94 10.33
CA LEU A 179 9.74 -4.26 9.14
C LEU A 179 8.73 -5.10 8.37
N LEU A 180 9.02 -6.39 8.17
CA LEU A 180 8.10 -7.29 7.48
C LEU A 180 6.78 -7.47 8.27
N GLN A 181 6.83 -7.54 9.59
CA GLN A 181 5.63 -7.56 10.44
C GLN A 181 4.80 -6.27 10.29
N LEU A 182 5.45 -5.11 10.31
CA LEU A 182 4.79 -3.81 10.11
C LEU A 182 4.20 -3.69 8.69
N LEU A 183 4.95 -4.05 7.66
CA LEU A 183 4.48 -4.07 6.27
C LEU A 183 3.28 -4.98 6.11
N SER A 184 3.33 -6.19 6.67
CA SER A 184 2.24 -7.18 6.60
C SER A 184 0.98 -6.70 7.32
N PHE A 185 1.13 -6.07 8.49
CA PHE A 185 0.01 -5.43 9.17
C PHE A 185 -0.61 -4.34 8.30
N PHE A 186 0.23 -3.43 7.80
CA PHE A 186 -0.24 -2.24 7.09
C PHE A 186 -0.93 -2.60 5.76
N THR A 187 -0.46 -3.65 5.07
CA THR A 187 -0.97 -4.03 3.75
C THR A 187 -2.08 -5.07 3.77
N ALA A 188 -2.23 -5.85 4.86
CA ALA A 188 -3.19 -6.95 4.92
C ALA A 188 -4.24 -6.84 6.04
N ARG A 189 -4.02 -6.03 7.08
CA ARG A 189 -4.92 -5.93 8.24
C ARG A 189 -5.42 -4.52 8.51
N PHE A 190 -4.60 -3.53 8.23
CA PHE A 190 -4.96 -2.13 8.44
C PHE A 190 -5.92 -1.66 7.34
N ASN A 191 -7.07 -1.09 7.73
CA ASN A 191 -8.00 -0.49 6.76
C ASN A 191 -7.52 0.92 6.37
N TRP A 192 -7.15 1.09 5.10
CA TRP A 192 -6.65 2.35 4.54
C TRP A 192 -7.72 3.44 4.42
N GLN A 193 -9.01 3.11 4.55
CA GLN A 193 -10.08 4.10 4.66
C GLN A 193 -9.82 5.12 5.78
N ASN A 194 -9.10 4.72 6.82
CA ASN A 194 -8.75 5.58 7.95
C ASN A 194 -7.65 6.61 7.65
N LEU A 195 -6.95 6.50 6.52
CA LEU A 195 -5.84 7.40 6.18
C LEU A 195 -6.34 8.76 5.67
N TYR A 196 -7.46 8.77 4.94
CA TYR A 196 -8.11 9.98 4.43
C TYR A 196 -9.60 9.72 4.19
N GLY A 197 -10.43 10.70 4.56
CA GLY A 197 -11.90 10.62 4.52
C GLY A 197 -12.47 10.72 3.11
N ILE A 198 -12.29 9.66 2.33
CA ILE A 198 -12.93 9.45 1.03
C ILE A 198 -13.84 8.23 1.18
N GLU A 199 -15.06 8.34 0.66
CA GLU A 199 -16.08 7.30 0.73
C GLU A 199 -15.88 6.26 -0.39
N ASP A 200 -14.91 5.37 -0.22
CA ASP A 200 -14.56 4.31 -1.18
C ASP A 200 -14.15 3.00 -0.49
N ASP A 201 -14.58 2.79 0.76
CA ASP A 201 -14.26 1.64 1.64
C ASP A 201 -12.76 1.38 1.97
N GLY A 202 -11.83 2.14 1.38
CA GLY A 202 -10.39 1.95 1.57
C GLY A 202 -9.71 1.19 0.43
N GLU A 203 -10.44 0.70 -0.57
CA GLU A 203 -9.90 -0.05 -1.72
C GLU A 203 -8.84 0.75 -2.49
N ILE A 204 -9.12 2.02 -2.79
CA ILE A 204 -8.23 2.83 -3.63
C ILE A 204 -6.94 3.11 -2.87
N GLY A 205 -5.82 2.70 -3.48
CA GLY A 205 -4.48 2.78 -2.93
C GLY A 205 -4.05 1.53 -2.15
N SER A 206 -4.98 0.81 -1.50
CA SER A 206 -4.64 -0.42 -0.75
C SER A 206 -4.67 -1.67 -1.63
N MET A 207 -5.69 -1.81 -2.48
CA MET A 207 -5.79 -2.91 -3.41
C MET A 207 -4.64 -2.82 -4.42
N GLY A 208 -3.95 -3.94 -4.63
CA GLY A 208 -2.81 -3.97 -5.55
C GLY A 208 -1.63 -3.11 -5.10
N TRP A 209 -1.44 -2.87 -3.80
CA TRP A 209 -0.28 -2.13 -3.28
C TRP A 209 1.06 -2.65 -3.85
N ALA A 210 1.20 -3.96 -4.05
CA ALA A 210 2.41 -4.56 -4.60
C ALA A 210 2.54 -4.29 -6.11
N PHE A 211 1.43 -4.21 -6.85
CA PHE A 211 1.45 -3.73 -8.23
C PHE A 211 1.85 -2.26 -8.31
N SER A 212 1.34 -1.43 -7.40
CA SER A 212 1.76 -0.02 -7.29
C SER A 212 3.25 0.12 -6.98
N LEU A 213 3.82 -0.70 -6.08
CA LEU A 213 5.26 -0.73 -5.84
C LEU A 213 6.06 -1.27 -7.05
N TYR A 214 5.53 -2.27 -7.77
CA TYR A 214 6.13 -2.76 -9.02
C TYR A 214 6.21 -1.63 -10.06
N LEU A 215 5.12 -0.90 -10.28
CA LEU A 215 5.11 0.27 -11.16
C LEU A 215 6.11 1.32 -10.70
N PHE A 216 6.19 1.57 -9.39
CA PHE A 216 7.09 2.57 -8.83
C PHE A 216 8.57 2.14 -8.93
N ARG A 217 8.88 0.85 -8.80
CA ARG A 217 10.22 0.32 -9.09
C ARG A 217 10.60 0.50 -10.55
N LYS A 218 9.65 0.27 -11.46
CA LYS A 218 9.85 0.39 -12.91
C LYS A 218 10.05 1.85 -13.36
N TYR A 219 9.25 2.78 -12.85
CA TYR A 219 9.20 4.16 -13.37
C TYR A 219 9.70 5.25 -12.42
N GLY A 220 9.89 4.96 -11.14
CA GLY A 220 10.16 5.95 -10.10
C GLY A 220 11.59 6.46 -10.01
N HIS A 221 12.48 6.01 -10.91
CA HIS A 221 13.85 6.54 -10.98
C HIS A 221 13.89 8.03 -11.37
N GLU A 222 12.92 8.45 -12.18
CA GLU A 222 12.64 9.85 -12.47
C GLU A 222 11.51 10.36 -11.59
N THR A 223 11.57 11.65 -11.22
CA THR A 223 10.44 12.34 -10.61
C THR A 223 9.25 12.34 -11.57
N LYS A 224 8.09 11.89 -11.10
CA LYS A 224 6.84 11.88 -11.86
C LYS A 224 5.69 12.34 -10.98
N ASN A 225 4.67 12.90 -11.62
CA ASN A 225 3.39 13.14 -10.94
C ASN A 225 2.78 11.81 -10.48
N ALA A 226 2.32 11.73 -9.23
CA ALA A 226 1.66 10.57 -8.65
C ALA A 226 0.43 10.10 -9.45
N GLN A 227 -0.26 11.00 -10.18
CA GLN A 227 -1.35 10.67 -11.12
C GLN A 227 -0.93 9.71 -12.24
N PHE A 228 0.35 9.72 -12.65
CA PHE A 228 0.87 8.76 -13.61
C PHE A 228 0.65 7.32 -13.14
N TYR A 229 0.89 7.07 -11.85
CA TYR A 229 0.72 5.76 -11.24
C TYR A 229 -0.75 5.46 -10.96
N ALA A 230 -1.51 6.45 -10.48
CA ALA A 230 -2.95 6.32 -10.28
C ALA A 230 -3.68 5.93 -11.58
N ASP A 231 -3.29 6.51 -12.72
CA ASP A 231 -3.88 6.19 -14.03
C ASP A 231 -3.55 4.76 -14.49
N LYS A 232 -2.33 4.27 -14.22
CA LYS A 232 -1.95 2.88 -14.49
C LYS A 232 -2.72 1.91 -13.59
N TRP A 233 -2.83 2.23 -12.31
CA TRP A 233 -3.63 1.47 -11.36
C TRP A 233 -5.12 1.43 -11.75
N THR A 234 -5.69 2.57 -12.16
CA THR A 234 -7.09 2.66 -12.60
C THR A 234 -7.33 1.84 -13.86
N ARG A 235 -6.37 1.79 -14.80
CA ARG A 235 -6.45 0.89 -15.97
C ARG A 235 -6.45 -0.58 -15.57
N ALA A 236 -5.67 -0.97 -14.57
CA ALA A 236 -5.61 -2.36 -14.15
C ALA A 236 -6.88 -2.84 -13.41
N PHE A 237 -7.48 -1.97 -12.58
CA PHE A 237 -8.51 -2.38 -11.62
C PHE A 237 -9.90 -1.81 -11.85
N HIS A 238 -10.00 -0.68 -12.56
CA HIS A 238 -11.28 -0.05 -12.85
C HIS A 238 -11.42 0.29 -14.33
N THR A 239 -11.25 -0.72 -15.19
CA THR A 239 -11.39 -0.61 -16.64
C THR A 239 -12.76 -0.03 -17.05
N GLN A 240 -13.81 -0.29 -16.26
CA GLN A 240 -15.17 0.22 -16.49
C GLN A 240 -15.25 1.75 -16.58
N TYR A 241 -14.44 2.48 -15.83
CA TYR A 241 -14.46 3.95 -15.90
C TYR A 241 -13.93 4.44 -17.24
N TRP A 242 -12.99 3.72 -17.87
CA TRP A 242 -12.46 4.09 -19.18
C TRP A 242 -13.48 3.93 -20.31
N SER A 243 -14.33 2.91 -20.24
CA SER A 243 -15.45 2.72 -21.20
C SER A 243 -16.53 3.79 -21.08
N GLU A 244 -16.61 4.50 -19.95
CA GLU A 244 -17.61 5.54 -19.68
C GLU A 244 -17.05 6.96 -19.82
N ARG A 245 -15.98 7.18 -20.59
CA ARG A 245 -15.36 8.52 -20.74
C ARG A 245 -16.32 9.61 -21.23
N ASN A 246 -17.43 9.23 -21.88
CA ASN A 246 -18.48 10.13 -22.33
C ASN A 246 -19.49 10.50 -21.23
N ASN A 247 -19.43 9.86 -20.06
CA ASN A 247 -20.26 10.18 -18.90
C ASN A 247 -19.83 11.55 -18.34
N PRO A 248 -20.76 12.52 -18.15
CA PRO A 248 -20.45 13.82 -17.54
C PRO A 248 -19.79 13.72 -16.16
N ALA A 249 -20.05 12.65 -15.42
CA ALA A 249 -19.46 12.39 -14.10
C ALA A 249 -18.03 11.85 -14.15
N TYR A 250 -17.54 11.38 -15.31
CA TYR A 250 -16.23 10.72 -15.45
C TYR A 250 -15.08 11.54 -14.85
N LYS A 251 -15.07 12.86 -15.10
CA LYS A 251 -14.00 13.74 -14.60
C LYS A 251 -13.96 13.81 -13.08
N ALA A 252 -15.12 13.82 -12.42
CA ALA A 252 -15.19 13.85 -10.96
C ALA A 252 -14.71 12.51 -10.38
N ILE A 253 -15.20 11.39 -10.93
CA ILE A 253 -14.83 10.03 -10.50
C ILE A 253 -13.32 9.82 -10.59
N ILE A 254 -12.70 10.13 -11.74
CA ILE A 254 -11.25 9.97 -11.91
C ILE A 254 -10.46 10.91 -10.98
N SER A 255 -10.98 12.12 -10.72
CA SER A 255 -10.36 13.04 -9.77
C SER A 255 -10.35 12.46 -8.36
N ASP A 256 -11.45 11.85 -7.92
CA ASP A 256 -11.55 11.23 -6.59
C ASP A 256 -10.65 10.01 -6.48
N ILE A 257 -10.59 9.17 -7.51
CA ILE A 257 -9.68 8.00 -7.55
C ILE A 257 -8.22 8.45 -7.45
N ARG A 258 -7.82 9.44 -8.25
CA ARG A 258 -6.46 9.98 -8.21
C ARG A 258 -6.15 10.56 -6.84
N TYR A 259 -7.05 11.38 -6.30
CA TYR A 259 -6.87 11.99 -4.99
C TYR A 259 -6.69 10.93 -3.89
N ALA A 260 -7.55 9.90 -3.85
CA ALA A 260 -7.46 8.81 -2.88
C ALA A 260 -6.16 8.02 -3.02
N TYR A 261 -5.81 7.64 -4.26
CA TYR A 261 -4.61 6.88 -4.55
C TYR A 261 -3.35 7.65 -4.14
N GLU A 262 -3.22 8.91 -4.56
CA GLU A 262 -2.07 9.76 -4.26
C GLU A 262 -1.85 9.88 -2.75
N HIS A 263 -2.91 10.19 -2.00
CA HIS A 263 -2.79 10.48 -0.57
C HIS A 263 -2.58 9.21 0.25
N ARG A 264 -3.26 8.11 -0.06
CA ARG A 264 -3.11 6.85 0.69
C ARG A 264 -1.84 6.10 0.32
N PHE A 265 -1.57 5.95 -0.98
CA PHE A 265 -0.41 5.19 -1.43
C PHE A 265 0.88 5.99 -1.29
N PHE A 266 0.97 7.20 -1.86
CA PHE A 266 2.22 7.97 -1.80
C PHE A 266 2.32 8.82 -0.54
N GLY A 267 1.29 9.61 -0.22
CA GLY A 267 1.28 10.54 0.92
C GLY A 267 1.36 9.84 2.29
N CYS A 268 0.78 8.64 2.39
CA CYS A 268 0.86 7.78 3.57
C CYS A 268 1.84 6.63 3.36
N PHE A 269 1.42 5.53 2.73
CA PHE A 269 2.17 4.27 2.75
C PHE A 269 3.63 4.42 2.29
N ALA A 270 3.87 4.88 1.07
CA ALA A 270 5.22 4.97 0.52
C ALA A 270 6.07 6.00 1.28
N LYS A 271 5.52 7.17 1.63
CA LYS A 271 6.23 8.19 2.42
C LYS A 271 6.57 7.69 3.83
N TRP A 272 5.61 7.08 4.53
CA TRP A 272 5.77 6.65 5.92
C TRP A 272 6.71 5.45 6.06
N PHE A 273 6.80 4.61 5.03
CA PHE A 273 7.80 3.55 4.95
C PHE A 273 9.14 4.04 4.35
N GLY A 274 9.25 5.33 4.01
CA GLY A 274 10.45 5.91 3.43
C GLY A 274 10.78 5.38 2.03
N LEU A 275 9.81 4.79 1.33
CA LEU A 275 9.93 4.20 -0.01
C LEU A 275 9.89 5.26 -1.13
N ALA A 276 9.32 6.43 -0.84
CA ALA A 276 9.18 7.53 -1.78
C ALA A 276 9.66 8.85 -1.18
N GLU A 277 10.39 9.62 -1.98
CA GLU A 277 10.48 11.07 -1.85
C GLU A 277 9.18 11.65 -2.42
N VAL A 278 8.47 12.45 -1.62
CA VAL A 278 7.17 13.02 -1.99
C VAL A 278 7.22 14.53 -1.78
N GLU A 279 7.03 15.26 -2.87
CA GLU A 279 6.93 16.72 -2.87
C GLU A 279 5.53 17.14 -3.30
N GLU A 280 4.93 18.07 -2.56
CA GLU A 280 3.63 18.61 -2.89
C GLU A 280 3.77 20.06 -3.35
N ILE A 281 3.58 20.29 -4.65
CA ILE A 281 3.79 21.57 -5.31
C ILE A 281 2.46 22.29 -5.41
N GLN A 282 2.36 23.46 -4.76
CA GLN A 282 1.18 24.31 -4.88
C GLN A 282 1.16 24.97 -6.26
N ILE A 283 0.13 24.70 -7.06
CA ILE A 283 -0.04 25.38 -8.34
C ILE A 283 -0.76 26.71 -8.11
N PRO A 284 -0.20 27.86 -8.54
CA PRO A 284 -0.85 29.15 -8.40
C PRO A 284 -2.25 29.14 -9.04
N LYS A 285 -3.23 29.71 -8.32
CA LYS A 285 -4.65 29.80 -8.75
C LYS A 285 -5.38 28.46 -8.88
N GLN A 286 -4.80 27.34 -8.43
CA GLN A 286 -5.49 26.07 -8.30
C GLN A 286 -5.67 25.70 -6.82
N MET A 287 -6.83 25.11 -6.51
CA MET A 287 -7.12 24.59 -5.17
C MET A 287 -6.33 23.30 -4.86
N ILE A 288 -5.95 22.55 -5.90
CA ILE A 288 -5.31 21.24 -5.78
C ILE A 288 -3.80 21.41 -5.98
N SER A 289 -3.00 20.80 -5.10
CA SER A 289 -1.54 20.68 -5.26
C SER A 289 -1.18 19.52 -6.18
N LEU A 290 -0.09 19.67 -6.92
CA LEU A 290 0.53 18.57 -7.64
C LEU A 290 1.33 17.72 -6.65
N MET A 291 1.22 16.39 -6.72
CA MET A 291 2.10 15.50 -5.95
C MET A 291 3.15 14.89 -6.87
N GLU A 292 4.40 15.29 -6.69
CA GLU A 292 5.55 14.71 -7.38
C GLU A 292 6.21 13.65 -6.49
N VAL A 293 6.55 12.52 -7.11
CA VAL A 293 7.10 11.36 -6.41
C VAL A 293 8.30 10.81 -7.15
N LYS A 294 9.30 10.41 -6.36
CA LYS A 294 10.51 9.73 -6.83
C LYS A 294 10.84 8.60 -5.85
N LYS A 295 11.28 7.44 -6.36
CA LYS A 295 11.62 6.32 -5.50
C LYS A 295 12.86 6.64 -4.67
N SER A 296 12.85 6.22 -3.41
CA SER A 296 14.03 6.30 -2.56
C SER A 296 14.92 5.07 -2.75
N GLU A 297 16.14 5.13 -2.20
CA GLU A 297 17.00 3.96 -2.09
C GLU A 297 16.39 2.87 -1.21
N THR A 298 15.62 3.24 -0.19
CA THR A 298 14.93 2.29 0.70
C THR A 298 14.02 1.35 -0.08
N LEU A 299 13.31 1.85 -1.10
CA LEU A 299 12.49 1.00 -1.96
C LEU A 299 13.34 -0.08 -2.65
N ASP A 300 14.50 0.30 -3.19
CA ASP A 300 15.38 -0.62 -3.90
C ASP A 300 16.06 -1.63 -2.96
N LYS A 301 16.34 -1.23 -1.71
CA LYS A 301 16.87 -2.12 -0.66
C LYS A 301 15.83 -3.11 -0.13
N CYS A 302 14.56 -2.71 -0.08
CA CYS A 302 13.47 -3.57 0.40
C CYS A 302 12.91 -4.48 -0.71
N PHE A 303 12.89 -4.00 -1.96
CA PHE A 303 12.15 -4.65 -3.04
C PHE A 303 12.97 -4.84 -4.33
N GLY A 304 13.08 -6.09 -4.77
CA GLY A 304 13.63 -6.49 -6.06
C GLY A 304 12.54 -6.58 -7.15
N MET A 305 12.95 -6.56 -8.41
CA MET A 305 12.10 -6.94 -9.54
C MET A 305 12.59 -8.27 -10.13
N ARG A 306 11.67 -9.08 -10.66
CA ARG A 306 11.98 -10.28 -11.44
C ARG A 306 11.81 -10.05 -12.93
#